data_AF-A0A952VKK4-F1
#
_entry.id   AF-A0A952VKK4-F1
#
_cell.length_a   1.000
_cell.length_b   1.000
_cell.length_c   1.000
_cell.angle_alpha   90.00
_cell.angle_beta   90.00
_cell.angle_gamma   90.00
#
_symmetry.space_group_name_H-M   'P 1'
#
loop_
_entity.id
_entity.type
_entity.pdbx_description
1 polymer ?
#
loop_
_entity_poly.entity_id
_entity_poly.type
_entity_poly.pdbx_seq_one_letter_code
_entity_poly.pdbx_strand_id
1 'polypeptide(L)'
;NTYSKRKLEAQNAEVALANVRQQIIVGIREAVRRVQTDFKRIETTRSARIMAEKQLQAEQERLKVGLSTTRFVLEFQRDLATAQGNELRAIVDYNKSLSNLSRHKATTLDRYHLELS
;
A
#
# COMPACT_ATOMS: atom_id res chain seq x y z
N ASN A 1 47.37 -4.81 25.88
CA ASN A 1 45.98 -5.33 25.98
C ASN A 1 44.92 -4.33 25.48
N THR A 2 45.10 -3.02 25.66
CA THR A 2 44.16 -1.95 25.25
C THR A 2 44.03 -1.74 23.74
N TYR A 3 45.10 -1.91 22.96
CA TYR A 3 45.09 -1.75 21.50
C TYR A 3 44.25 -2.82 20.79
N SER A 4 44.40 -4.09 21.20
CA SER A 4 43.60 -5.20 20.67
C SER A 4 42.11 -5.01 20.94
N LYS A 5 41.76 -4.52 22.14
CA LYS A 5 40.38 -4.21 22.53
C LYS A 5 39.76 -3.10 21.65
N ARG A 6 40.48 -1.99 21.44
CA ARG A 6 40.00 -0.88 20.57
C ARG A 6 39.84 -1.32 19.11
N LYS A 7 40.73 -2.18 18.61
CA LYS A 7 40.62 -2.74 17.26
C LYS A 7 39.38 -3.62 17.10
N LEU A 8 39.09 -4.47 18.10
CA LEU A 8 37.89 -5.30 18.12
C LEU A 8 36.61 -4.46 18.24
N GLU A 9 36.60 -3.43 19.08
CA GLU A 9 35.48 -2.48 19.19
C GLU A 9 35.19 -1.76 17.87
N ALA A 10 36.24 -1.32 17.16
CA ALA A 10 36.10 -0.70 15.84
C ALA A 10 35.52 -1.68 14.81
N GLN A 11 36.02 -2.92 14.76
CA GLN A 11 35.50 -3.96 13.87
C GLN A 11 34.02 -4.28 14.15
N ASN A 12 33.65 -4.39 15.43
CA ASN A 12 32.26 -4.60 15.82
C ASN A 12 31.36 -3.43 15.42
N ALA A 13 31.84 -2.19 15.53
CA ALA A 13 31.12 -1.01 15.09
C ALA A 13 30.92 -0.97 13.56
N GLU A 14 31.92 -1.35 12.77
CA GLU A 14 31.79 -1.46 11.31
C GLU A 14 30.76 -2.52 10.90
N VAL A 15 30.77 -3.69 11.54
CA VAL A 15 29.78 -4.75 11.28
C VAL A 15 28.38 -4.29 11.67
N ALA A 16 28.23 -3.63 12.82
CA ALA A 16 26.95 -3.06 13.23
C ALA A 16 26.44 -2.03 12.22
N LEU A 17 27.32 -1.16 11.71
CA LEU A 17 26.98 -0.17 10.69
C LEU A 17 26.52 -0.84 9.39
N ALA A 18 27.23 -1.86 8.92
CA ALA A 18 26.86 -2.63 7.73
C ALA A 18 25.50 -3.32 7.89
N ASN A 19 25.23 -3.90 9.05
CA ASN A 19 23.94 -4.53 9.36
C ASN A 19 22.78 -3.54 9.32
N VAL A 20 22.94 -2.36 9.92
CA VAL A 20 21.87 -1.35 9.90
C VAL A 20 21.64 -0.81 8.48
N ARG A 21 22.71 -0.59 7.70
CA ARG A 21 22.57 -0.23 6.27
C ARG A 21 21.77 -1.26 5.49
N GLN A 22 22.07 -2.55 5.68
CA GLN A 22 21.36 -3.62 5.01
C GLN A 22 19.88 -3.69 5.41
N GLN A 23 19.58 -3.54 6.71
CA GLN A 23 18.20 -3.50 7.20
C GLN A 23 17.40 -2.35 6.58
N ILE A 24 18.03 -1.18 6.42
CA ILE A 24 17.41 -0.02 5.77
C ILE A 24 17.12 -0.28 4.30
N ILE A 25 18.08 -0.83 3.56
CA ILE A 25 17.90 -1.16 2.13
C ILE A 25 16.71 -2.13 1.95
N VAL A 26 16.64 -3.16 2.80
CA VAL A 26 15.52 -4.12 2.78
C VAL A 26 14.21 -3.41 3.11
N GLY A 27 14.17 -2.59 4.16
CA GLY A 27 12.98 -1.84 4.57
C GLY A 27 12.45 -0.89 3.48
N ILE A 28 13.35 -0.17 2.79
CA ILE A 28 12.97 0.70 1.66
C ILE A 28 12.41 -0.14 0.50
N ARG A 29 13.07 -1.24 0.13
CA ARG A 29 12.60 -2.12 -0.96
C ARG A 29 11.22 -2.70 -0.66
N GLU A 30 10.98 -3.11 0.57
CA GLU A 30 9.66 -3.57 0.99
C GLU A 30 8.61 -2.46 0.95
N ALA A 31 8.95 -1.26 1.41
CA ALA A 31 8.04 -0.12 1.36
C ALA A 31 7.66 0.25 -0.08
N VAL A 32 8.63 0.25 -1.01
CA VAL A 32 8.37 0.46 -2.44
C VAL A 32 7.45 -0.63 -3.01
N ARG A 33 7.72 -1.90 -2.70
CA ARG A 33 6.83 -3.00 -3.14
C ARG A 33 5.41 -2.86 -2.59
N ARG A 34 5.26 -2.46 -1.32
CA ARG A 34 3.94 -2.22 -0.71
C ARG A 34 3.17 -1.13 -1.46
N VAL A 35 3.81 0.01 -1.75
CA VAL A 35 3.21 1.10 -2.53
C VAL A 35 2.75 0.62 -3.90
N GLN A 36 3.57 -0.16 -4.61
CA GLN A 36 3.21 -0.71 -5.92
C GLN A 36 2.02 -1.68 -5.85
N THR A 37 1.99 -2.54 -4.83
CA THR A 37 0.87 -3.46 -4.60
C THR A 37 -0.42 -2.72 -4.27
N ASP A 38 -0.36 -1.71 -3.39
CA ASP A 38 -1.53 -0.91 -3.03
C ASP A 38 -2.06 -0.12 -4.24
N PHE A 39 -1.17 0.39 -5.09
CA PHE A 39 -1.57 1.04 -6.34
C PHE A 39 -2.36 0.10 -7.24
N LYS A 40 -1.85 -1.12 -7.49
CA LYS A 40 -2.58 -2.14 -8.27
C LYS A 40 -3.91 -2.52 -7.61
N ARG A 41 -3.98 -2.53 -6.28
CA ARG A 41 -5.21 -2.79 -5.54
C ARG A 41 -6.26 -1.70 -5.78
N ILE A 42 -5.85 -0.43 -5.91
CA ILE A 42 -6.76 0.66 -6.32
C ILE A 42 -7.34 0.36 -7.70
N GLU A 43 -6.51 -0.02 -8.68
CA GLU A 43 -6.99 -0.31 -10.04
C GLU A 43 -8.02 -1.45 -10.06
N THR A 44 -7.73 -2.54 -9.35
CA THR A 44 -8.65 -3.69 -9.26
C THR A 44 -9.96 -3.33 -8.58
N THR A 45 -9.91 -2.62 -7.45
CA THR A 45 -11.12 -2.23 -6.71
C THR A 45 -11.95 -1.19 -7.47
N ARG A 46 -11.30 -0.28 -8.21
CA ARG A 46 -11.98 0.64 -9.14
C ARG A 46 -12.72 -0.10 -10.24
N SER A 47 -12.08 -1.10 -10.86
CA SER A 47 -12.73 -1.93 -11.89
C SER A 47 -13.96 -2.65 -11.32
N ALA A 48 -13.85 -3.21 -10.11
CA ALA A 48 -14.97 -3.84 -9.41
C ALA A 48 -16.11 -2.85 -9.13
N ARG A 49 -15.81 -1.61 -8.70
CA ARG A 49 -16.81 -0.55 -8.51
C ARG A 49 -17.55 -0.24 -9.81
N ILE A 50 -16.81 -0.05 -10.90
CA ILE A 50 -17.39 0.25 -12.23
C ILE A 50 -18.30 -0.90 -12.69
N MET A 51 -17.89 -2.15 -12.46
CA MET A 51 -18.71 -3.32 -12.79
C MET A 51 -20.01 -3.34 -11.97
N ALA A 52 -19.93 -3.13 -10.65
CA ALA A 52 -21.10 -3.09 -9.78
C ALA A 52 -22.07 -1.96 -10.16
N GLU A 53 -21.54 -0.81 -10.58
CA GLU A 53 -22.34 0.31 -11.07
C GLU A 53 -23.11 -0.05 -12.35
N LYS A 54 -22.46 -0.72 -13.30
CA LYS A 54 -23.11 -1.21 -14.52
C LYS A 54 -24.17 -2.28 -14.22
N GLN A 55 -23.92 -3.17 -13.27
CA GLN A 55 -24.89 -4.18 -12.85
C GLN A 55 -26.14 -3.55 -12.23
N LEU A 56 -25.95 -2.57 -11.34
CA LEU A 56 -27.06 -1.80 -10.76
C LEU A 56 -27.87 -1.11 -11.85
N GLN A 57 -27.20 -0.44 -12.80
CA GLN A 57 -27.88 0.22 -13.91
C GLN A 57 -28.71 -0.76 -14.74
N ALA A 58 -28.12 -1.91 -15.11
CA ALA A 58 -28.83 -2.94 -15.85
C ALA A 58 -30.05 -3.47 -15.09
N GLU A 59 -29.93 -3.69 -13.79
CA GLU A 59 -31.04 -4.18 -12.97
C GLU A 59 -32.16 -3.14 -12.84
N GLN A 60 -31.81 -1.85 -12.72
CA GLN A 60 -32.78 -0.77 -12.71
C GLN A 60 -33.56 -0.69 -14.03
N GLU A 61 -32.90 -0.88 -15.19
CA GLU A 61 -33.61 -0.94 -16.47
C GLU A 61 -34.53 -2.17 -16.55
N ARG A 62 -34.09 -3.34 -16.07
CA ARG A 62 -34.94 -4.53 -15.99
C ARG A 62 -36.17 -4.30 -15.11
N LEU A 63 -36.01 -3.59 -13.99
CA LEU A 63 -37.11 -3.26 -13.09
C LEU A 63 -38.14 -2.35 -13.79
N LYS A 64 -37.69 -1.34 -14.56
CA LYS A 64 -38.58 -0.43 -15.30
C LYS A 64 -39.47 -1.16 -16.31
N VAL A 65 -38.97 -2.24 -16.91
CA VAL A 65 -39.73 -3.08 -17.86
C VAL A 65 -40.41 -4.29 -17.19
N GLY A 66 -40.42 -4.36 -15.86
CA GLY A 66 -41.09 -5.43 -15.10
C GLY A 66 -40.37 -6.79 -15.10
N LEU A 67 -39.12 -6.84 -15.56
CA LEU A 67 -38.28 -8.05 -15.62
C LEU A 67 -37.40 -8.25 -14.37
N SER A 68 -37.60 -7.45 -13.32
CA SER A 68 -36.87 -7.50 -12.06
C SER A 68 -37.79 -7.08 -10.90
N THR A 69 -37.27 -7.19 -9.67
CA THR A 69 -37.93 -6.78 -8.43
C THR A 69 -37.07 -5.78 -7.67
N THR A 70 -37.71 -4.96 -6.84
CA THR A 70 -37.02 -4.00 -5.96
C THR A 70 -35.99 -4.66 -5.05
N ARG A 71 -36.21 -5.92 -4.65
CA ARG A 71 -35.24 -6.69 -3.84
C ARG A 71 -33.89 -6.81 -4.54
N PHE A 72 -33.89 -7.18 -5.83
CA PHE A 72 -32.63 -7.32 -6.59
C PHE A 72 -31.94 -5.97 -6.76
N VAL A 73 -32.67 -4.89 -7.02
CA VAL A 73 -32.09 -3.55 -7.09
C VAL A 73 -31.41 -3.17 -5.77
N LEU A 74 -32.03 -3.45 -4.62
CA LEU A 74 -31.43 -3.21 -3.30
C LEU A 74 -30.17 -4.06 -3.05
N GLU A 75 -30.14 -5.30 -3.55
CA GLU A 75 -28.94 -6.15 -3.49
C GLU A 75 -27.79 -5.54 -4.30
N PHE A 76 -28.01 -5.14 -5.56
CA PHE A 76 -26.97 -4.49 -6.36
C PHE A 76 -26.54 -3.12 -5.83
N GLN A 77 -27.45 -2.37 -5.18
CA GLN A 77 -27.07 -1.13 -4.48
C GLN A 77 -26.12 -1.40 -3.31
N ARG A 78 -26.36 -2.48 -2.54
CA ARG A 78 -25.46 -2.90 -1.46
C ARG A 78 -24.10 -3.34 -2.00
N ASP A 79 -24.09 -4.07 -3.11
CA ASP A 79 -22.86 -4.53 -3.75
C ASP A 79 -22.02 -3.34 -4.27
N LEU A 80 -22.67 -2.35 -4.90
CA LEU A 80 -22.02 -1.11 -5.31
C LEU A 80 -21.44 -0.35 -4.11
N ALA A 81 -22.21 -0.20 -3.02
CA ALA A 81 -21.74 0.47 -1.81
C ALA A 81 -20.52 -0.25 -1.20
N THR A 82 -20.54 -1.59 -1.21
CA THR A 82 -19.41 -2.41 -0.74
C THR A 82 -18.17 -2.22 -1.62
N ALA A 83 -18.35 -2.21 -2.95
CA ALA A 83 -17.26 -1.98 -3.90
C ALA A 83 -16.65 -0.58 -3.76
N GLN A 84 -17.48 0.46 -3.58
CA GLN A 84 -17.04 1.82 -3.28
C GLN A 84 -16.21 1.88 -1.98
N GLY A 85 -16.68 1.22 -0.92
CA GLY A 85 -15.95 1.14 0.35
C GLY A 85 -14.59 0.44 0.21
N ASN A 86 -14.51 -0.59 -0.62
CA ASN A 86 -13.26 -1.30 -0.91
C ASN A 86 -12.26 -0.45 -1.72
N GLU A 87 -12.73 0.30 -2.72
CA GLU A 87 -11.89 1.27 -3.47
C GLU A 87 -11.34 2.35 -2.55
N LEU A 88 -12.20 2.95 -1.70
CA LEU A 88 -11.78 3.96 -0.74
C LEU A 88 -10.71 3.44 0.22
N ARG A 89 -10.90 2.23 0.76
CA ARG A 89 -9.92 1.60 1.66
C ARG A 89 -8.59 1.35 0.95
N ALA A 90 -8.61 0.93 -0.31
CA ALA A 90 -7.39 0.74 -1.09
C ALA A 90 -6.62 2.07 -1.29
N ILE A 91 -7.33 3.17 -1.55
CA ILE A 91 -6.73 4.51 -1.66
C ILE A 91 -6.10 4.94 -0.32
N VAL A 92 -6.79 4.73 0.79
CA VAL A 92 -6.27 5.04 2.13
C VAL A 92 -5.00 4.23 2.43
N ASP A 93 -4.99 2.95 2.11
CA ASP A 93 -3.84 2.08 2.36
C ASP A 93 -2.63 2.48 1.50
N TYR A 94 -2.86 2.86 0.23
CA TYR A 94 -1.83 3.44 -0.63
C TYR A 94 -1.22 4.74 -0.06
N ASN A 95 -2.04 5.65 0.45
CA ASN A 95 -1.54 6.88 1.07
C ASN A 95 -0.72 6.60 2.34
N LYS A 96 -1.10 5.58 3.11
CA LYS A 96 -0.31 5.11 4.26
C LYS A 96 1.01 4.51 3.83
N SER A 97 1.04 3.69 2.76
CA SER A 97 2.29 3.10 2.27
C SER A 97 3.23 4.14 1.69
N LEU A 98 2.72 5.17 1.00
CA LEU A 98 3.51 6.34 0.60
C LEU A 98 4.12 7.07 1.79
N SER A 99 3.33 7.32 2.84
CA SER A 99 3.81 7.99 4.06
C SER A 99 4.91 7.18 4.75
N ASN A 100 4.75 5.85 4.81
CA ASN A 100 5.77 4.94 5.36
C ASN A 100 7.05 4.94 4.53
N LEU A 101 6.94 4.93 3.20
CA LEU A 101 8.10 5.02 2.31
C LEU A 101 8.87 6.33 2.54
N SER A 102 8.16 7.46 2.61
CA SER A 102 8.75 8.76 2.91
C SER A 102 9.46 8.78 4.27
N ARG A 103 8.87 8.16 5.30
CA ARG A 103 9.52 8.01 6.61
C ARG A 103 10.81 7.21 6.51
N HIS A 104 10.81 6.07 5.82
CA HIS A 104 12.03 5.27 5.62
C HIS A 104 13.12 6.05 4.89
N LYS A 105 12.77 6.82 3.85
CA LYS A 105 13.71 7.68 3.14
C LYS A 105 14.28 8.77 4.05
N ALA A 106 13.43 9.49 4.79
CA ALA A 106 13.88 10.53 5.73
C ALA A 106 14.81 9.97 6.81
N THR A 107 14.45 8.85 7.44
CA THR A 107 15.33 8.21 8.44
C THR A 107 16.66 7.74 7.88
N THR A 108 16.73 7.47 6.57
CA THR A 108 17.98 7.06 5.90
C THR A 108 18.86 8.26 5.59
N LEU A 109 18.27 9.33 5.08
CA LEU A 109 18.93 10.61 4.80
C LEU A 109 19.51 11.24 6.07
N ASP A 110 18.71 11.33 7.13
CA ASP A 110 19.13 11.93 8.41
C ASP A 110 20.18 11.11 9.14
N ARG A 111 20.09 9.77 9.10
CA ARG A 111 20.97 8.88 9.88
C ARG A 111 22.31 8.62 9.19
N TYR A 112 22.39 8.74 7.87
CA TYR A 112 23.60 8.35 7.12
C TYR A 112 24.20 9.44 6.24
N HIS A 113 23.58 10.63 6.13
CA HIS A 113 24.02 11.70 5.21
C HIS A 113 24.28 11.16 3.78
N LEU A 114 23.47 10.19 3.35
CA LEU A 114 23.59 9.58 2.02
C LEU A 114 22.67 10.32 1.06
N GLU A 115 23.25 11.08 0.14
CA GLU A 115 22.51 11.59 -1.01
C GLU A 115 22.16 10.43 -1.95
N LEU A 116 20.89 10.33 -2.32
CA LEU A 116 20.43 9.44 -3.39
C LEU A 116 20.76 10.12 -4.73
N SER A 117 21.89 9.74 -5.34
CA SER A 117 22.20 10.00 -6.76
C SER A 117 21.33 9.15 -7.68
#